data_AF-A0A1F4HCZ8-F1
#
_entry.id   AF-A0A1F4HCZ8-F1
#
_cell.length_a   1.000
_cell.length_b   1.000
_cell.length_c   1.000
_cell.angle_alpha   90.00
_cell.angle_beta   90.00
_cell.angle_gamma   90.00
#
_symmetry.space_group_name_H-M   'P 1'
#
loop_
_entity.id
_entity.type
_entity.pdbx_description
1 polymer ?
#
loop_
_entity_poly.entity_id
_entity_poly.type
_entity_poly.pdbx_seq_one_letter_code
_entity_poly.pdbx_strand_id
1 'polypeptide(L)'
;MEKERIEQGVKLKVHNPGGSVEVVQSHAPRLTELNGKTIGELSNGVWEDQRTFERIRGALERRLPDAKIIPFTEFPIGSERIDSESAIDLLLQRGCEAVITGNAA
;
A
#
# COMPACT_ATOMS: atom_id res chain seq x y z
N MET A 1 61.99 25.25 -13.01
CA MET A 1 61.77 23.82 -13.32
C MET A 1 60.44 23.43 -12.74
N GLU A 2 59.43 23.37 -13.59
CA GLU A 2 58.05 23.03 -13.25
C GLU A 2 57.91 21.51 -13.29
N LYS A 3 57.39 20.91 -12.21
CA LYS A 3 57.17 19.45 -12.15
C LYS A 3 55.77 19.18 -12.67
N GLU A 4 55.66 18.55 -13.84
CA GLU A 4 54.40 18.02 -14.36
C GLU A 4 53.82 17.02 -13.37
N ARG A 5 52.58 17.29 -12.93
CA ARG A 5 51.80 16.39 -12.09
C ARG A 5 50.95 15.51 -13.01
N ILE A 6 51.36 14.26 -13.17
CA ILE A 6 50.61 13.26 -13.94
C ILE A 6 49.41 12.82 -13.09
N GLU A 7 48.22 13.33 -13.39
CA GLU A 7 46.98 12.81 -12.82
C GLU A 7 46.60 11.51 -13.53
N GLN A 8 46.90 10.38 -12.89
CA GLN A 8 46.41 9.10 -13.38
C GLN A 8 44.91 9.00 -13.14
N GLY A 9 44.13 9.02 -14.22
CA GLY A 9 42.69 8.81 -14.17
C GLY A 9 42.36 7.41 -13.63
N VAL A 10 41.48 7.35 -12.64
CA VAL A 10 41.03 6.09 -12.06
C VAL A 10 39.81 5.57 -12.83
N LYS A 11 39.83 4.30 -13.24
CA LYS A 11 38.72 3.67 -13.95
C LYS A 11 37.66 3.21 -12.94
N LEU A 12 36.55 3.92 -12.87
CA LEU A 12 35.40 3.56 -12.02
C LEU A 12 34.39 2.72 -12.82
N LYS A 13 33.98 1.58 -12.27
CA LYS A 13 32.90 0.76 -12.83
C LYS A 13 31.59 1.15 -12.13
N VAL A 14 30.71 1.83 -12.84
CA VAL A 14 29.37 2.17 -12.37
C VAL A 14 28.43 1.02 -12.67
N HIS A 15 27.86 0.42 -11.63
CA HIS A 15 26.78 -0.55 -11.76
C HIS A 15 25.46 0.21 -11.69
N ASN A 16 24.61 0.08 -12.73
CA ASN A 16 23.25 0.59 -12.68
C ASN A 16 22.39 -0.42 -11.88
N PRO A 17 21.90 -0.07 -10.68
CA PRO A 17 21.05 -0.95 -9.89
C PRO A 17 19.61 -1.02 -10.42
N GLY A 18 19.29 -0.27 -11.49
CA GLY A 18 18.02 -0.36 -12.20
C GLY A 18 17.89 -1.69 -12.92
N GLY A 19 17.59 -2.76 -12.18
CA GLY A 19 17.03 -3.96 -12.76
C GLY A 19 15.62 -3.67 -13.24
N SER A 20 15.37 -3.80 -14.55
CA SER A 20 14.00 -3.91 -15.04
C SER A 20 13.55 -5.35 -14.85
N VAL A 21 12.51 -5.56 -14.03
CA VAL A 21 11.83 -6.85 -13.94
C VAL A 21 10.72 -6.88 -14.99
N GLU A 22 10.57 -8.02 -15.67
CA GLU A 22 9.44 -8.24 -16.56
C GLU A 22 8.15 -8.23 -15.75
N VAL A 23 7.13 -7.50 -16.24
CA VAL A 23 5.80 -7.51 -15.64
C VAL A 23 5.10 -8.81 -16.05
N VAL A 24 5.22 -9.83 -15.21
CA VAL A 24 4.61 -11.15 -15.46
C VAL A 24 3.14 -11.24 -15.05
N GLN A 25 2.63 -10.22 -14.33
CA GLN A 25 1.25 -10.19 -13.85
C GLN A 25 0.67 -8.77 -13.90
N SER A 26 -0.61 -8.66 -14.27
CA SER A 26 -1.37 -7.42 -14.19
C SER A 26 -1.88 -7.22 -12.77
N HIS A 27 -1.65 -6.04 -12.21
CA HIS A 27 -2.24 -5.64 -10.93
C HIS A 27 -3.67 -5.10 -11.13
N ALA A 28 -4.42 -5.00 -10.03
CA ALA A 28 -5.75 -4.40 -10.04
C ALA A 28 -5.69 -2.97 -10.64
N PRO A 29 -6.66 -2.59 -11.49
CA PRO A 29 -6.69 -1.26 -12.08
C PRO A 29 -6.80 -0.21 -10.98
N ARG A 30 -6.08 0.90 -11.15
CA ARG A 30 -6.18 2.03 -10.22
C ARG A 30 -7.57 2.64 -10.34
N LEU A 31 -8.25 2.79 -9.20
CA LEU A 31 -9.52 3.51 -9.15
C LEU A 31 -9.30 4.99 -9.54
N THR A 32 -10.17 5.51 -10.40
CA THR A 32 -10.11 6.91 -10.85
C THR A 32 -10.63 7.88 -9.79
N GLU A 33 -11.52 7.42 -8.92
CA GLU A 33 -12.08 8.18 -7.81
C GLU A 33 -12.53 7.25 -6.67
N LEU A 34 -12.87 7.86 -5.53
CA LEU A 34 -13.37 7.15 -4.34
C LEU A 34 -14.78 7.59 -3.91
N ASN A 35 -15.39 8.55 -4.61
CA ASN A 35 -16.73 9.04 -4.28
C ASN A 35 -17.76 7.92 -4.47
N GLY A 36 -18.62 7.73 -3.47
CA GLY A 36 -19.65 6.70 -3.47
C GLY A 36 -19.14 5.27 -3.34
N LYS A 37 -17.81 5.06 -3.24
CA LYS A 37 -17.18 3.74 -3.21
C LYS A 37 -17.26 3.09 -1.83
N THR A 38 -17.33 1.77 -1.81
CA THR A 38 -17.19 0.99 -0.58
C THR A 38 -15.72 0.64 -0.35
N ILE A 39 -15.18 1.07 0.79
CA ILE A 39 -13.77 0.91 1.16
C ILE A 39 -13.70 0.00 2.40
N GLY A 40 -13.02 -1.14 2.28
CA GLY A 40 -12.75 -2.03 3.40
C GLY A 40 -11.44 -1.69 4.10
N GLU A 41 -11.39 -1.83 5.42
CA GLU A 41 -10.16 -1.78 6.21
C GLU A 41 -9.72 -3.20 6.58
N LEU A 42 -8.44 -3.54 6.44
CA LEU A 42 -7.87 -4.80 6.91
C LEU A 42 -6.77 -4.54 7.93
N SER A 43 -6.76 -5.33 9.01
CA SER A 43 -5.74 -5.22 10.05
C SER A 43 -5.05 -6.56 10.32
N ASN A 44 -3.73 -6.53 10.42
CA ASN A 44 -2.95 -7.65 10.95
C ASN A 44 -2.87 -7.66 12.48
N GLY A 45 -3.59 -6.77 13.18
CA GLY A 45 -3.65 -6.73 14.64
C GLY A 45 -2.44 -6.07 15.31
N VAL A 46 -1.61 -5.33 14.56
CA VAL A 46 -0.44 -4.63 15.09
C VAL A 46 -0.48 -3.14 14.70
N TRP A 47 0.53 -2.38 15.15
CA TRP A 47 0.69 -0.94 14.84
C TRP A 47 -0.48 -0.05 15.27
N GLU A 48 -1.14 -0.39 16.39
CA GLU A 48 -2.22 0.42 16.96
C GLU A 48 -3.37 0.65 15.96
N ASP A 49 -3.79 -0.44 15.32
CA ASP A 49 -4.88 -0.48 14.34
C ASP A 49 -6.16 0.21 14.81
N GLN A 50 -6.58 -0.02 16.05
CA GLN A 50 -7.75 0.63 16.65
C GLN A 50 -7.63 2.15 16.63
N ARG A 51 -6.44 2.70 16.90
CA ARG A 51 -6.20 4.14 16.95
C ARG A 51 -6.01 4.74 15.56
N THR A 52 -5.31 4.04 14.67
CA THR A 52 -4.95 4.55 13.35
C THR A 52 -6.14 4.48 12.39
N PHE A 53 -6.86 3.36 12.35
CA PHE A 53 -8.03 3.24 11.48
C PHE A 53 -9.14 4.20 11.85
N GLU A 54 -9.39 4.47 13.14
CA GLU A 54 -10.36 5.49 13.56
C GLU A 54 -10.01 6.87 12.99
N ARG A 55 -8.73 7.26 13.04
CA ARG A 55 -8.25 8.54 12.51
C ARG A 55 -8.29 8.61 10.99
N ILE A 56 -7.89 7.53 10.33
CA ILE A 56 -7.93 7.40 8.86
C ILE A 56 -9.37 7.52 8.40
N ARG A 57 -10.28 6.73 8.99
CA ARG A 57 -11.71 6.74 8.69
C ARG A 57 -12.31 8.12 8.87
N GLY A 58 -12.10 8.77 10.01
CA GLY A 58 -12.60 10.11 10.25
C GLY A 58 -12.04 11.14 9.26
N ALA A 59 -10.80 10.99 8.81
CA ALA A 59 -10.23 11.85 7.76
C ALA A 59 -10.83 11.58 6.38
N LEU A 60 -11.13 10.32 6.06
CA LEU A 60 -11.78 9.94 4.80
C LEU A 60 -13.24 10.40 4.77
N GLU A 61 -14.01 10.17 5.83
CA GLU A 61 -15.43 10.60 5.93
C GLU A 61 -15.57 12.12 5.73
N ARG A 62 -14.62 12.92 6.23
CA ARG A 62 -14.62 14.39 6.00
C ARG A 62 -14.30 14.78 4.56
N ARG A 63 -13.51 13.97 3.84
CA ARG A 63 -13.04 14.27 2.49
C ARG A 63 -13.91 13.66 1.40
N LEU A 64 -14.56 12.54 1.72
CA LEU A 64 -15.34 11.66 0.84
C LEU A 64 -16.64 11.30 1.58
N PRO A 65 -17.58 12.25 1.74
CA PRO A 65 -18.75 12.07 2.59
C PRO A 65 -19.74 11.01 2.05
N ASP A 66 -19.62 10.63 0.79
CA ASP A 66 -20.42 9.62 0.12
C ASP A 66 -19.74 8.25 0.05
N ALA A 67 -18.45 8.15 0.40
CA ALA A 67 -17.76 6.88 0.52
C ALA A 67 -18.28 6.10 1.73
N LYS A 68 -18.42 4.79 1.58
CA LYS A 68 -18.82 3.87 2.64
C LYS A 68 -17.60 3.15 3.18
N ILE A 69 -17.29 3.31 4.46
CA ILE A 69 -16.13 2.65 5.05
C ILE A 69 -16.60 1.47 5.91
N ILE A 70 -16.08 0.28 5.60
CA ILE A 70 -16.32 -0.94 6.38
C ILE A 70 -15.11 -1.12 7.31
N PRO A 71 -15.32 -1.06 8.64
CA PRO A 71 -14.22 -1.07 9.60
C PRO A 71 -13.52 -2.42 9.66
N PHE A 72 -12.24 -2.43 10.04
CA PHE A 72 -11.43 -3.66 10.06
C PHE A 72 -11.97 -4.73 11.02
N THR A 73 -12.78 -4.35 12.01
CA THR A 73 -13.45 -5.24 12.95
C THR A 73 -14.50 -6.14 12.30
N GLU A 74 -14.90 -5.85 11.06
CA GLU A 74 -15.82 -6.66 10.25
C GLU A 74 -15.13 -7.76 9.45
N PHE A 75 -13.79 -7.81 9.51
CA PHE A 75 -12.95 -8.73 8.75
C PHE A 75 -12.03 -9.55 9.69
N PRO A 76 -11.45 -10.67 9.21
CA PRO A 76 -10.45 -11.41 9.95
C PRO A 76 -9.24 -10.53 10.30
N ILE A 77 -8.83 -10.57 11.57
CA ILE A 77 -7.67 -9.83 12.08
C ILE A 77 -6.49 -10.79 12.26
N GLY A 78 -5.31 -10.38 11.80
CA GLY A 78 -4.05 -11.13 11.96
C GLY A 78 -3.31 -11.36 10.64
N SER A 79 -1.98 -11.40 10.68
CA SER A 79 -1.13 -11.48 9.48
C SER A 79 -1.45 -12.65 8.55
N GLU A 80 -1.66 -13.86 9.09
CA GLU A 80 -2.00 -15.07 8.31
C GLU A 80 -3.45 -15.09 7.80
N ARG A 81 -4.26 -14.11 8.21
CA ARG A 81 -5.69 -14.08 7.93
C ARG A 81 -6.06 -13.02 6.90
N ILE A 82 -5.39 -11.86 6.93
CA ILE A 82 -5.69 -10.75 6.03
C ILE A 82 -5.28 -11.00 4.58
N ASP A 83 -4.35 -11.91 4.34
CA ASP A 83 -3.87 -12.33 3.01
C ASP A 83 -4.55 -13.61 2.51
N SER A 84 -5.45 -14.18 3.28
CA SER A 84 -6.16 -15.41 2.91
C SER A 84 -7.23 -15.17 1.85
N GLU A 85 -7.45 -16.17 0.98
CA GLU A 85 -8.55 -16.17 0.00
C GLU A 85 -9.91 -15.89 0.67
N SER A 86 -10.12 -16.41 1.88
CA SER A 86 -11.36 -16.16 2.63
C SER A 86 -11.57 -14.70 3.04
N ALA A 87 -10.49 -13.96 3.29
CA ALA A 87 -10.59 -12.52 3.53
C ALA A 87 -10.93 -11.78 2.23
N ILE A 88 -10.37 -12.21 1.10
CA ILE A 88 -10.68 -11.68 -0.24
C ILE A 88 -12.16 -11.92 -0.58
N ASP A 89 -12.65 -13.15 -0.41
CA ASP A 89 -14.05 -13.51 -0.65
C ASP A 89 -15.00 -12.67 0.20
N LEU A 90 -14.65 -12.45 1.47
CA LEU A 90 -15.46 -11.61 2.34
C LEU A 90 -15.47 -10.16 1.89
N LEU A 91 -14.35 -9.59 1.45
CA LEU A 91 -14.30 -8.23 0.90
C LEU A 91 -15.20 -8.09 -0.34
N LEU A 92 -15.14 -9.07 -1.24
CA LEU A 92 -16.02 -9.11 -2.42
C LEU A 92 -17.49 -9.24 -2.03
N GLN A 93 -17.81 -10.11 -1.07
CA GLN A 93 -19.17 -10.30 -0.55
C GLN A 93 -19.73 -9.03 0.10
N ARG A 94 -18.88 -8.28 0.81
CA ARG A 94 -19.23 -6.99 1.42
C ARG A 94 -19.30 -5.85 0.39
N GLY A 95 -18.97 -6.11 -0.87
CA GLY A 95 -19.03 -5.15 -1.96
C GLY A 95 -17.90 -4.12 -1.93
N CYS A 96 -16.77 -4.43 -1.30
CA CYS A 96 -15.61 -3.53 -1.28
C CYS A 96 -15.05 -3.34 -2.69
N GLU A 97 -14.89 -2.08 -3.09
CA GLU A 97 -14.25 -1.67 -4.34
C GLU A 97 -12.80 -1.22 -4.11
N ALA A 98 -12.47 -0.83 -2.87
CA ALA A 98 -11.13 -0.47 -2.42
C ALA A 98 -10.82 -1.09 -1.06
N VAL A 99 -9.53 -1.28 -0.76
CA VAL A 99 -9.08 -1.84 0.53
C VAL A 99 -7.88 -1.06 1.06
N ILE A 100 -7.89 -0.77 2.36
CA ILE A 100 -6.75 -0.24 3.11
C ILE A 100 -6.15 -1.39 3.92
N THR A 101 -4.97 -1.87 3.51
CA THR A 101 -4.29 -3.05 4.09
C THR A 101 -2.93 -2.72 4.76
N GLY A 102 -2.57 -1.43 4.83
CA GLY A 102 -1.34 -0.96 5.45
C GLY A 102 -1.55 0.35 6.20
N ASN A 103 -1.51 0.29 7.53
CA ASN A 103 -1.69 1.43 8.44
C ASN A 103 -0.45 1.70 9.31
N ALA A 104 0.70 1.12 8.97
CA ALA A 104 1.97 1.40 9.64
C ALA A 104 2.44 2.81 9.26
N ALA A 105 2.50 3.69 10.26
CA ALA A 105 3.05 5.04 10.15
C ALA A 105 4.57 5.04 10.37
#